data_AF-A0A2V9T3F5-F1
#
_entry.id   AF-A0A2V9T3F5-F1
#
_cell.length_a   1.000
_cell.length_b   1.000
_cell.length_c   1.000
_cell.angle_alpha   90.00
_cell.angle_beta   90.00
_cell.angle_gamma   90.00
#
_symmetry.space_group_name_H-M   'P 1'
#
loop_
_entity.id
_entity.type
_entity.pdbx_description
1 polymer ?
#
loop_
_entity_poly.entity_id
_entity_poly.type
_entity_poly.pdbx_seq_one_letter_code
_entity_poly.pdbx_strand_id
1 'polypeptide(L)' 'MFVLPPRSPKLNGAVERANRTHTEEFYQVSACSLEMKTLNRELRQWKKIYNTVRPHQALGYLTPLQFLQRGSSQRKE' A
#
# COMPACT_ATOMS: atom_id res chain seq x y z
N MET A 1 -19.20 5.57 -5.97
CA MET A 1 -18.40 4.33 -5.92
C MET A 1 -17.86 4.08 -7.31
N PHE A 2 -16.53 4.07 -7.51
CA PHE A 2 -15.92 3.71 -8.79
C PHE A 2 -15.79 2.19 -8.86
N VAL A 3 -16.40 1.57 -9.85
CA VAL A 3 -16.30 0.12 -10.11
C VAL A 3 -15.45 -0.07 -11.35
N LEU A 4 -14.45 -0.95 -11.27
CA LEU A 4 -13.64 -1.27 -12.44
C LEU A 4 -14.51 -1.96 -13.49
N PRO A 5 -14.38 -1.61 -14.78
CA PRO A 5 -15.13 -2.27 -15.84
C PRO A 5 -14.83 -3.79 -15.83
N PRO A 6 -15.86 -4.64 -16.05
CA PRO A 6 -15.67 -6.08 -16.08
C PRO A 6 -14.62 -6.46 -17.14
N ARG A 7 -13.87 -7.55 -16.88
CA ARG A 7 -12.83 -8.10 -17.78
C ARG A 7 -11.68 -7.14 -18.10
N SER A 8 -11.37 -6.20 -17.20
CA SER A 8 -10.26 -5.24 -17.36
C SER A 8 -9.12 -5.45 -16.36
N PRO A 9 -8.44 -6.62 -16.36
CA PRO A 9 -7.42 -6.95 -15.35
C PRO A 9 -6.23 -5.97 -15.35
N LYS A 10 -5.94 -5.35 -16.49
CA LYS A 10 -4.88 -4.33 -16.63
C LYS A 10 -5.07 -3.13 -15.70
N LEU A 11 -6.31 -2.83 -15.29
CA LEU A 11 -6.62 -1.74 -14.36
C LEU A 11 -6.37 -2.11 -12.89
N ASN A 12 -6.18 -3.40 -12.58
CA ASN A 12 -6.02 -3.89 -11.22
C ASN A 12 -4.54 -4.10 -10.83
N GLY A 13 -3.60 -3.91 -11.77
CA GLY A 13 -2.19 -4.26 -11.56
C GLY A 13 -1.54 -3.57 -10.35
N ALA A 14 -1.92 -2.32 -10.03
CA ALA A 14 -1.41 -1.62 -8.85
C ALA A 14 -1.91 -2.26 -7.54
N VAL A 15 -3.19 -2.65 -7.49
CA VAL A 15 -3.80 -3.31 -6.33
C VAL A 15 -3.21 -4.71 -6.16
N GLU A 16 -3.09 -5.46 -7.25
CA GLU A 16 -2.49 -6.80 -7.26
C GLU A 16 -1.03 -6.75 -6.80
N ARG A 17 -0.25 -5.78 -7.30
CA ARG A 17 1.13 -5.59 -6.86
C ARG A 17 1.20 -5.25 -5.38
N ALA A 18 0.33 -4.36 -4.88
CA ALA A 18 0.30 -4.03 -3.46
C ALA A 18 -0.04 -5.26 -2.60
N ASN A 19 -1.04 -6.06 -2.98
CA ASN A 19 -1.41 -7.28 -2.27
C ASN A 19 -0.25 -8.28 -2.25
N ARG A 20 0.40 -8.50 -3.40
CA ARG A 20 1.58 -9.37 -3.49
C ARG A 20 2.69 -8.91 -2.55
N THR A 21 2.97 -7.61 -2.49
CA THR A 21 3.98 -7.07 -1.57
C THR A 21 3.64 -7.32 -0.10
N HIS A 22 2.36 -7.21 0.31
CA HIS A 22 1.95 -7.56 1.67
C HIS A 22 2.22 -9.04 1.98
N THR A 23 1.92 -9.93 1.02
CA THR A 23 2.18 -11.37 1.18
C THR A 23 3.67 -11.67 1.31
N GLU A 24 4.46 -11.19 0.36
CA GLU A 24 5.91 -11.48 0.28
C GLU A 24 6.69 -10.85 1.44
N GLU A 25 6.35 -9.64 1.87
CA GLU A 25 7.18 -8.89 2.84
C GLU A 25 6.65 -8.94 4.28
N PHE A 26 5.34 -9.14 4.50
CA PHE A 26 4.78 -9.23 5.85
C PHE A 26 4.46 -10.68 6.22
N TYR A 27 3.52 -11.32 5.50
CA TYR A 27 3.00 -12.62 5.91
C TYR A 27 3.98 -13.78 5.76
N GLN A 28 4.87 -13.74 4.76
CA GLN A 28 5.86 -14.82 4.54
C GLN A 28 7.14 -14.66 5.36
N VAL A 29 7.41 -13.45 5.90
CA VAL A 29 8.67 -13.14 6.59
C VAL A 29 8.47 -13.00 8.10
N SER A 30 7.32 -12.50 8.54
CA SER A 30 7.05 -12.31 9.97
C SER A 30 6.49 -13.59 10.58
N ALA A 31 6.97 -13.93 11.79
CA ALA A 31 6.33 -14.92 12.65
C ALA A 31 5.02 -14.32 13.19
N CYS A 32 4.02 -14.24 12.34
CA CYS A 32 2.72 -13.64 12.64
C CYS A 32 2.05 -14.40 13.78
N SER A 33 1.53 -13.66 14.76
CA SER A 33 0.65 -14.25 15.78
C SER A 33 -0.64 -14.80 15.15
N LEU A 34 -1.11 -15.96 15.61
CA LEU A 34 -2.44 -16.49 15.28
C LEU A 34 -3.57 -15.69 15.96
N GLU A 35 -3.23 -14.88 16.97
CA GLU A 35 -4.17 -13.98 17.65
C GLU A 35 -4.38 -12.70 16.83
N MET A 36 -5.63 -12.49 16.42
CA MET A 36 -6.02 -11.44 15.46
C MET A 36 -5.71 -10.02 15.93
N LYS A 37 -5.84 -9.69 17.21
CA LYS A 37 -5.57 -8.35 17.74
C LYS A 37 -4.09 -8.00 17.61
N THR A 38 -3.21 -8.96 17.89
CA THR A 38 -1.77 -8.84 17.76
C THR A 38 -1.36 -8.73 16.30
N LEU A 39 -1.87 -9.61 15.44
CA LEU A 39 -1.63 -9.55 14.00
C LEU A 39 -2.05 -8.20 13.41
N ASN A 40 -3.24 -7.70 13.78
CA ASN A 40 -3.72 -6.40 13.32
C ASN A 40 -2.83 -5.24 13.80
N ARG A 41 -2.25 -5.32 15.00
CA ARG A 41 -1.33 -4.30 15.51
C ARG A 41 -0.04 -4.29 14.70
N GLU A 42 0.55 -5.45 14.46
CA GLU A 42 1.78 -5.62 13.66
C GLU A 42 1.58 -5.17 12.21
N LEU A 43 0.46 -5.57 11.60
CA LEU A 43 0.11 -5.17 10.24
C LEU A 43 -0.05 -3.64 10.13
N ARG A 44 -0.67 -2.98 11.12
CA ARG A 44 -0.77 -1.51 11.14
C ARG A 44 0.60 -0.85 11.21
N GLN A 45 1.51 -1.38 12.02
CA GLN A 45 2.88 -0.86 12.13
C GLN A 45 3.63 -1.02 10.81
N TRP A 46 3.56 -2.20 10.19
CA TRP A 46 4.17 -2.46 8.89
C TRP A 46 3.61 -1.52 7.81
N LYS A 47 2.28 -1.37 7.75
CA LYS A 47 1.60 -0.44 6.82
C LYS A 47 2.03 1.02 7.05
N LYS A 48 2.27 1.43 8.29
CA LYS A 48 2.78 2.77 8.59
C LYS A 48 4.15 2.98 7.93
N ILE A 49 5.07 2.04 8.13
CA ILE A 49 6.41 2.08 7.52
C ILE A 49 6.31 2.11 5.99
N TYR A 50 5.50 1.22 5.41
CA TYR A 50 5.28 1.16 3.96
C TYR A 50 4.78 2.52 3.41
N ASN A 51 3.82 3.17 4.08
CA ASN A 51 3.21 4.39 3.57
C ASN A 51 3.97 5.69 3.90
N THR A 52 4.84 5.69 4.91
CA THR A 52 5.49 6.93 5.39
C THR A 52 7.02 6.92 5.32
N VAL A 53 7.64 5.75 5.11
CA VAL A 53 9.12 5.62 5.09
C VAL A 53 9.62 5.07 3.76
N ARG A 54 8.92 4.10 3.16
CA ARG A 54 9.39 3.45 1.92
C ARG A 54 9.28 4.38 0.71
N PRO A 55 10.37 4.67 -0.01
CA PRO A 55 10.30 5.35 -1.29
C PRO A 55 9.82 4.41 -2.39
N HIS A 56 8.97 4.90 -3.30
CA HIS A 56 8.46 4.12 -4.43
C HIS A 56 8.95 4.70 -5.75
N GLN A 57 9.64 3.90 -6.55
CA GLN A 57 10.14 4.33 -7.86
C GLN A 57 9.02 4.85 -8.77
N ALA A 58 7.85 4.19 -8.77
CA ALA A 58 6.67 4.64 -9.54
C ALA A 58 6.13 6.01 -9.09
N LEU A 59 6.46 6.46 -7.89
CA LEU A 59 6.10 7.76 -7.34
C LEU A 59 7.26 8.77 -7.36
N GLY A 60 8.30 8.52 -8.18
CA GLY A 60 9.49 9.37 -8.23
C GLY A 60 10.31 9.33 -6.95
N TYR A 61 10.40 8.16 -6.32
CA TYR A 61 11.05 7.93 -5.02
C TYR A 61 10.42 8.67 -3.83
N LEU A 62 9.19 9.18 -3.98
CA LEU A 62 8.40 9.65 -2.87
C LEU A 62 7.74 8.47 -2.13
N THR A 63 7.44 8.69 -0.85
CA THR A 63 6.53 7.81 -0.10
C THR A 63 5.08 8.05 -0.55
N PRO A 64 4.16 7.10 -0.36
CA PRO A 64 2.75 7.30 -0.68
C PRO A 64 2.15 8.52 0.01
N LEU A 65 2.52 8.75 1.28
CA LEU A 65 2.10 9.95 2.02
C LEU A 65 2.62 11.24 1.38
N GLN A 66 3.91 11.31 1.04
CA GLN A 66 4.50 12.48 0.39
C GLN A 66 3.87 12.76 -0.98
N PHE A 67 3.61 11.71 -1.76
CA PHE A 67 2.95 11.83 -3.06
C PHE A 67 1.55 12.43 -2.91
N LEU A 68 0.76 11.96 -1.94
CA LEU A 68 -0.57 12.50 -1.66
C LEU A 68 -0.53 13.97 -1.21
N GLN A 69 0.43 14.33 -0.35
CA GLN A 69 0.62 15.71 0.12
C GLN A 69 1.05 16.67 -1.02
N ARG A 70 1.84 16.18 -1.98
CA ARG A 70 2.24 16.96 -3.16
C ARG A 70 1.06 17.16 -4.12
N GLY A 71 0.28 16.10 -4.38
CA GLY A 71 -0.87 16.14 -5.28
C GLY A 71 -2.11 16.85 -4.72
N SER A 72 -2.21 17.06 -3.40
CA SER A 72 -3.24 17.93 -2.80
C SER A 72 -2.90 19.41 -2.90
N SER A 73 -1.60 19.77 -3.07
CA SER A 73 -1.18 21.14 -3.30
C SER A 73 -1.43 21.61 -4.75
N GLN A 74 -1.43 20.69 -5.72
CA GLN A 74 -1.67 20.99 -7.14
C GLN A 74 -3.16 21.04 -7.54
N ARG A 75 -4.08 20.57 -6.69
CA ARG A 75 -5.54 20.55 -6.95
C ARG A 75 -6.29 21.73 -6.34
N LYS A 76 -5.58 22.77 -5.89
CA LYS A 76 -6.15 23.97 -5.27
C LYS A 76 -6.39 25.14 -6.23
N GLU A 77 -6.30 24.92 -7.54
CA GLU A 77 -6.76 25.85 -8.58
C GLU A 77 -8.03 25.36 -9.25
#